data_AF-A0AAV0A9E4-F1
#
_entry.id   AF-A0AAV0A9E4-F1
#
_cell.length_a   1.000
_cell.length_b   1.000
_cell.length_c   1.000
_cell.angle_alpha   90.00
_cell.angle_beta   90.00
_cell.angle_gamma   90.00
#
_symmetry.space_group_name_H-M   'P 1'
#
loop_
_entity.id
_entity.type
_entity.pdbx_description
1 polymer ?
#
loop_
_entity_poly.entity_id
_entity_poly.type
_entity_poly.pdbx_seq_one_letter_code
_entity_poly.pdbx_strand_id
1 'polypeptide(L)'
;MGIMVPLETLLGGIFLCPGMHLFFSNTRKDADLDIVYICAAKKALETTFKPGMVAHCMCNLPPITGNASEDVGRKTNLVTVNPSIITLKYKNLNEKKERFLKDISNYGDTFLLLPAFSYRVNTGISFKVYQTLKESKVRQKVLFFHPRYLRHLALFWKTKGVTAYRLSTGLMIASIAIELCENVKLYGFWPFSKTVEKIPLSHHYYDNKLPKRGFHQMPKEYSQMLQLHMGGVVKLHFGKCEMP
;
A
#
# COMPACT_ATOMS: atom_id res chain seq x y z
N MET A 1 -12.21 1.38 -35.97
CA MET A 1 -12.04 -0.03 -35.59
C MET A 1 -10.90 -0.11 -34.61
N GLY A 2 -11.19 -0.11 -33.30
CA GLY A 2 -10.17 -0.21 -32.26
C GLY A 2 -9.81 -1.66 -32.04
N ILE A 3 -8.53 -2.00 -32.22
CA ILE A 3 -8.01 -3.35 -31.97
C ILE A 3 -8.02 -3.55 -30.45
N MET A 4 -8.87 -4.44 -29.97
CA MET A 4 -8.93 -4.86 -28.58
C MET A 4 -7.66 -5.69 -28.30
N VAL A 5 -6.68 -5.10 -27.61
CA VAL A 5 -5.47 -5.82 -27.19
C VAL A 5 -5.81 -6.61 -25.92
N PRO A 6 -5.66 -7.94 -25.90
CA PRO A 6 -5.93 -8.74 -24.71
C PRO A 6 -5.06 -8.29 -23.52
N LEU A 7 -5.65 -8.27 -22.32
CA LEU A 7 -4.97 -7.92 -21.06
C LEU A 7 -3.70 -8.77 -20.80
N GLU A 8 -3.64 -9.95 -21.43
CA GLU A 8 -2.53 -10.90 -21.46
C GLU A 8 -1.21 -10.30 -21.98
N THR A 9 -1.28 -9.31 -22.89
CA THR A 9 -0.11 -8.71 -23.54
C THR A 9 0.50 -7.55 -22.74
N LEU A 10 -0.27 -6.89 -21.86
CA LEU A 10 0.17 -5.73 -21.07
C LEU A 10 0.87 -6.11 -19.76
N LEU A 11 0.55 -7.27 -19.20
CA LEU A 11 1.06 -7.71 -17.89
C LEU A 11 2.21 -8.71 -17.95
N GLY A 12 2.66 -9.12 -19.14
CA GLY A 12 3.75 -10.10 -19.24
C GLY A 12 3.42 -11.39 -18.47
N GLY A 13 2.37 -12.08 -18.93
CA GLY A 13 2.10 -13.49 -18.63
C GLY A 13 2.43 -13.97 -17.21
N ILE A 14 1.65 -13.54 -16.21
CA ILE A 14 1.55 -14.26 -14.93
C ILE A 14 0.08 -14.30 -14.50
N PHE A 15 -0.66 -15.24 -15.07
CA PHE A 15 -1.84 -15.82 -14.43
C PHE A 15 -1.64 -17.33 -14.44
N LEU A 16 -1.59 -17.96 -13.27
CA LEU A 16 -1.91 -19.38 -13.16
C LEU A 16 -2.59 -19.70 -11.83
N CYS A 17 -3.90 -19.91 -11.90
CA CYS A 17 -4.60 -21.11 -11.42
C CYS A 17 -5.91 -21.18 -12.23
N PRO A 18 -6.32 -22.33 -12.79
CA PRO A 18 -6.23 -23.68 -12.19
C PRO A 18 -5.54 -24.73 -13.08
N GLY A 19 -4.86 -25.72 -12.48
CA GLY A 19 -4.27 -26.84 -13.22
C GLY A 19 -2.88 -26.53 -13.78
N MET A 20 -1.89 -26.63 -12.90
CA MET A 20 -0.47 -26.40 -13.14
C MET A 20 0.11 -27.32 -14.22
N HIS A 21 0.89 -26.78 -15.17
CA HIS A 21 2.20 -27.29 -15.61
C HIS A 21 2.92 -26.21 -16.43
N LEU A 22 4.05 -25.70 -15.94
CA LEU A 22 5.03 -24.94 -16.73
C LEU A 22 6.37 -25.68 -16.72
N PHE A 23 6.95 -25.81 -17.91
CA PHE A 23 8.28 -26.38 -18.13
C PHE A 23 9.39 -25.33 -17.95
N PHE A 24 10.58 -25.86 -17.65
CA PHE A 24 11.69 -25.29 -16.88
C PHE A 24 12.61 -24.28 -17.59
N SER A 25 13.28 -23.44 -16.79
CA SER A 25 14.71 -23.17 -16.96
C SER A 25 15.44 -23.22 -15.60
N ASN A 26 16.07 -24.38 -15.40
CA ASN A 26 17.35 -24.67 -14.74
C ASN A 26 17.82 -23.89 -13.48
N THR A 27 17.09 -24.01 -12.37
CA THR A 27 17.66 -24.36 -11.03
C THR A 27 16.53 -24.79 -10.10
N ARG A 28 16.25 -26.09 -10.10
CA ARG A 28 15.04 -26.77 -9.57
C ARG A 28 14.89 -26.80 -8.02
N LYS A 29 15.50 -25.89 -7.25
CA LYS A 29 15.41 -25.92 -5.78
C LYS A 29 14.99 -24.62 -5.09
N ASP A 30 15.16 -23.46 -5.71
CA ASP A 30 14.78 -22.17 -5.08
C ASP A 30 13.39 -21.67 -5.51
N ALA A 31 12.95 -22.01 -6.73
CA ALA A 31 11.67 -21.55 -7.29
C ALA A 31 10.43 -22.12 -6.56
N ASP A 32 10.50 -23.36 -6.07
CA ASP A 32 9.38 -24.01 -5.36
C ASP A 32 9.17 -23.43 -3.96
N LEU A 33 10.24 -22.98 -3.27
CA LEU A 33 10.06 -22.21 -2.04
C LEU A 33 9.53 -20.80 -2.35
N ASP A 34 10.01 -20.14 -3.41
CA ASP A 34 9.66 -18.75 -3.71
C ASP A 34 8.17 -18.53 -4.05
N ILE A 35 7.50 -19.50 -4.69
CA ILE A 35 6.04 -19.47 -4.95
C ILE A 35 5.24 -19.69 -3.66
N VAL A 36 5.72 -20.55 -2.76
CA VAL A 36 5.04 -20.89 -1.49
C VAL A 36 4.98 -19.70 -0.52
N TYR A 37 5.92 -18.74 -0.59
CA TYR A 37 5.98 -17.62 0.36
C TYR A 37 5.30 -16.32 -0.08
N ILE A 38 5.14 -16.06 -1.38
CA ILE A 38 4.24 -14.99 -1.86
C ILE A 38 2.83 -15.23 -1.29
N CYS A 39 2.43 -16.50 -1.21
CA CYS A 39 1.20 -16.95 -0.59
C CYS A 39 1.09 -16.59 0.91
N ALA A 40 2.12 -16.27 1.70
CA ALA A 40 1.91 -16.06 3.15
C ALA A 40 1.25 -14.70 3.50
N ALA A 41 1.69 -13.61 2.86
CA ALA A 41 1.06 -12.29 3.03
C ALA A 41 -0.22 -12.18 2.19
N LYS A 42 -0.21 -12.75 0.98
CA LYS A 42 -1.40 -12.94 0.15
C LYS A 42 -2.48 -13.74 0.88
N LYS A 43 -2.18 -14.90 1.47
CA LYS A 43 -3.13 -15.70 2.26
C LYS A 43 -3.59 -15.02 3.54
N ALA A 44 -2.73 -14.27 4.24
CA ALA A 44 -3.18 -13.47 5.39
C ALA A 44 -4.16 -12.36 4.97
N LEU A 45 -3.96 -11.75 3.79
CA LEU A 45 -4.87 -10.76 3.24
C LEU A 45 -6.10 -11.39 2.58
N GLU A 46 -6.01 -12.54 1.92
CA GLU A 46 -7.12 -13.31 1.31
C GLU A 46 -8.03 -13.92 2.38
N THR A 47 -7.47 -14.41 3.48
CA THR A 47 -8.29 -14.83 4.64
C THR A 47 -8.98 -13.65 5.33
N THR A 48 -8.45 -12.44 5.15
CA THR A 48 -9.01 -11.20 5.69
C THR A 48 -10.07 -10.59 4.76
N PHE A 49 -9.83 -10.63 3.45
CA PHE A 49 -10.64 -10.03 2.40
C PHE A 49 -11.30 -11.13 1.57
N LYS A 50 -12.55 -11.43 1.91
CA LYS A 50 -13.33 -12.46 1.22
C LYS A 50 -13.73 -11.99 -0.19
N PRO A 51 -13.97 -12.93 -1.13
CA PRO A 51 -14.56 -12.61 -2.42
C PRO A 51 -15.84 -11.77 -2.27
N GLY A 52 -16.01 -10.74 -3.10
CA GLY A 52 -17.14 -9.81 -3.04
C GLY A 52 -17.03 -8.69 -2.00
N MET A 53 -15.97 -8.65 -1.18
CA MET A 53 -15.75 -7.54 -0.25
C MET A 53 -15.13 -6.32 -0.94
N VAL A 54 -15.65 -5.13 -0.62
CA VAL A 54 -14.98 -3.85 -0.93
C VAL A 54 -14.09 -3.44 0.25
N ALA A 55 -12.79 -3.45 0.01
CA ALA A 55 -11.76 -3.07 0.97
C ALA A 55 -11.29 -1.62 0.78
N HIS A 56 -11.12 -0.90 1.88
CA HIS A 56 -10.58 0.46 1.89
C HIS A 56 -9.20 0.48 2.58
N CYS A 57 -8.18 0.90 1.82
CA CYS A 57 -6.79 0.91 2.26
C CYS A 57 -6.28 2.34 2.40
N MET A 58 -5.76 2.69 3.57
CA MET A 58 -5.20 4.00 3.88
C MET A 58 -3.68 3.93 4.09
N CYS A 59 -2.96 4.99 3.74
CA CYS A 59 -1.51 5.05 3.90
C CYS A 59 -1.11 5.95 5.06
N ASN A 60 -0.31 5.42 5.98
CA ASN A 60 0.47 6.19 6.97
C ASN A 60 -0.38 6.93 8.03
N LEU A 61 -1.39 6.25 8.57
CA LEU A 61 -2.30 6.78 9.62
C LEU A 61 -2.80 8.21 9.33
N PRO A 62 -3.40 8.46 8.16
CA PRO A 62 -3.83 9.80 7.80
C PRO A 62 -5.13 10.15 8.54
N PRO A 63 -5.43 11.42 8.84
CA PRO A 63 -6.67 11.77 9.53
C PRO A 63 -7.90 11.39 8.70
N ILE A 64 -8.84 10.66 9.33
CA ILE A 64 -10.11 10.20 8.72
C ILE A 64 -11.34 10.75 9.46
N THR A 65 -11.16 11.75 10.31
CA THR A 65 -12.18 12.36 11.16
C THR A 65 -12.26 13.86 10.93
N GLY A 66 -13.37 14.49 11.34
CA GLY A 66 -13.61 15.91 11.07
C GLY A 66 -13.82 16.17 9.57
N ASN A 67 -13.42 17.35 9.10
CA ASN A 67 -13.63 17.80 7.71
C ASN A 67 -13.00 16.84 6.69
N ALA A 68 -11.86 16.21 7.03
CA ALA A 68 -11.22 15.22 6.15
C ALA A 68 -12.16 14.05 5.78
N SER A 69 -13.09 13.69 6.67
CA SER A 69 -13.96 12.54 6.43
C SER A 69 -14.96 12.73 5.29
N GLU A 70 -15.20 13.97 4.86
CA GLU A 70 -16.03 14.30 3.71
C GLU A 70 -15.31 13.96 2.39
N ASP A 71 -13.99 14.18 2.35
CA ASP A 71 -13.18 13.95 1.15
C ASP A 71 -12.68 12.50 1.03
N VAL A 72 -12.25 11.90 2.15
CA VAL A 72 -11.58 10.58 2.14
C VAL A 72 -12.42 9.45 2.74
N GLY A 73 -13.57 9.77 3.31
CA GLY A 73 -14.41 8.82 4.03
C GLY A 73 -13.84 8.37 5.38
N ARG A 74 -14.61 7.54 6.09
CA ARG A 74 -14.23 6.98 7.42
C ARG A 74 -13.91 5.50 7.39
N LYS A 75 -14.46 4.77 6.40
CA LYS A 75 -14.32 3.31 6.32
C LYS A 75 -12.87 2.96 5.98
N THR A 76 -12.25 2.14 6.84
CA THR A 76 -10.88 1.66 6.65
C THR A 76 -10.81 0.20 7.06
N ASN A 77 -10.29 -0.65 6.18
CA ASN A 77 -10.05 -2.06 6.48
C ASN A 77 -8.56 -2.37 6.69
N LEU A 78 -7.69 -1.59 6.04
CA LEU A 78 -6.24 -1.68 6.18
C LEU A 78 -5.68 -0.27 6.27
N VAL A 79 -4.79 -0.01 7.23
CA VAL A 79 -4.01 1.23 7.27
C VAL A 79 -2.54 0.91 7.48
N THR A 80 -1.66 1.52 6.68
CA THR A 80 -0.23 1.34 6.91
C THR A 80 0.28 2.24 8.01
N VAL A 81 1.33 1.79 8.70
CA VAL A 81 2.03 2.60 9.70
C VAL A 81 3.52 2.56 9.41
N ASN A 82 4.03 3.61 8.76
CA ASN A 82 5.48 3.78 8.62
C ASN A 82 6.09 4.05 10.02
N PRO A 83 7.15 3.34 10.43
CA PRO A 83 7.79 3.53 11.74
C PRO A 83 8.23 4.97 12.03
N SER A 84 8.55 5.77 11.01
CA SER A 84 8.86 7.19 11.21
C SER A 84 7.71 7.98 11.83
N ILE A 85 6.45 7.59 11.59
CA ILE A 85 5.27 8.23 12.22
C ILE A 85 5.31 7.98 13.72
N ILE A 86 5.63 6.76 14.13
CA ILE A 86 5.72 6.38 15.54
C ILE A 86 6.81 7.19 16.23
N THR A 87 7.98 7.33 15.60
CA THR A 87 9.08 8.13 16.12
C THR A 87 8.73 9.61 16.21
N LEU A 88 8.22 10.19 15.12
CA LEU A 88 8.06 11.65 15.00
C LEU A 88 6.76 12.16 15.65
N LYS A 89 5.62 11.55 15.30
CA LYS A 89 4.29 11.98 15.78
C LYS A 89 4.04 11.50 17.20
N TYR A 90 4.40 10.26 17.51
CA TYR A 90 4.08 9.60 18.78
C TYR A 90 5.27 9.43 19.72
N LYS A 91 6.41 10.09 19.44
CA LYS A 91 7.59 10.11 20.32
C LYS A 91 8.02 8.71 20.78
N ASN A 92 8.11 7.79 19.81
CA ASN A 92 8.44 6.38 20.01
C ASN A 92 7.51 5.64 20.98
N LEU A 93 6.27 6.10 21.20
CA LEU A 93 5.33 5.56 22.19
C LEU A 93 5.86 5.58 23.63
N ASN A 94 6.75 6.53 23.96
CA ASN A 94 7.18 6.77 25.34
C ASN A 94 6.17 7.68 26.04
N GLU A 95 6.03 8.91 25.57
CA GLU A 95 5.20 9.95 26.21
C GLU A 95 3.81 10.09 25.57
N LYS A 96 3.65 9.63 24.32
CA LYS A 96 2.43 9.85 23.53
C LYS A 96 1.71 8.54 23.21
N LYS A 97 1.80 7.54 24.10
CA LYS A 97 1.14 6.24 23.95
C LYS A 97 -0.38 6.39 23.95
N GLU A 98 -0.94 7.17 24.87
CA GLU A 98 -2.38 7.39 25.02
C GLU A 98 -2.96 8.09 23.79
N ARG A 99 -2.23 9.09 23.27
CA ARG A 99 -2.58 9.75 22.01
C ARG A 99 -2.55 8.79 20.83
N PHE A 100 -1.56 7.90 20.75
CA PHE A 100 -1.52 6.87 19.72
C PHE A 100 -2.73 5.96 19.80
N LEU A 101 -3.08 5.44 20.98
CA LEU A 101 -4.24 4.57 21.17
C LEU A 101 -5.56 5.28 20.83
N LYS A 102 -5.70 6.56 21.20
CA LYS A 102 -6.85 7.39 20.82
C LYS A 102 -6.95 7.62 19.31
N ASP A 103 -5.83 7.86 18.64
CA ASP A 103 -5.83 8.03 17.19
C ASP A 103 -6.18 6.71 16.48
N ILE A 104 -5.67 5.58 16.97
CA ILE A 104 -5.92 4.25 16.41
C ILE A 104 -7.38 3.82 16.60
N SER A 105 -8.04 4.20 17.70
CA SER A 105 -9.44 3.83 17.95
C SER A 105 -10.41 4.36 16.88
N ASN A 106 -10.06 5.45 16.20
CA ASN A 106 -10.85 6.01 15.09
C ASN A 106 -10.95 5.08 13.88
N TYR A 107 -10.05 4.10 13.73
CA TYR A 107 -10.02 3.20 12.58
C TYR A 107 -10.85 1.93 12.77
N GLY A 108 -11.59 1.78 13.87
CA GLY A 108 -12.41 0.59 14.11
C GLY A 108 -11.61 -0.71 14.12
N ASP A 109 -12.20 -1.79 13.59
CA ASP A 109 -11.57 -3.13 13.52
C ASP A 109 -10.68 -3.27 12.28
N THR A 110 -9.71 -2.37 12.13
CA THR A 110 -8.79 -2.34 10.99
C THR A 110 -7.53 -3.18 11.23
N PHE A 111 -6.85 -3.53 10.13
CA PHE A 111 -5.50 -4.05 10.17
C PHE A 111 -4.47 -2.92 10.04
N LEU A 112 -3.46 -2.91 10.92
CA LEU A 112 -2.30 -2.03 10.82
C LEU A 112 -1.17 -2.80 10.13
N LEU A 113 -0.79 -2.34 8.94
CA LEU A 113 0.30 -2.95 8.18
C LEU A 113 1.61 -2.18 8.35
N LEU A 114 2.63 -2.82 8.90
CA LEU A 114 3.93 -2.20 9.19
C LEU A 114 5.06 -2.78 8.32
N PRO A 115 5.93 -1.93 7.75
CA PRO A 115 7.15 -2.34 7.06
C PRO A 115 8.29 -2.65 8.05
N ALA A 116 8.06 -3.58 8.98
CA ALA A 116 9.00 -3.94 10.05
C ALA A 116 10.36 -4.38 9.51
N PHE A 117 10.36 -5.09 8.39
CA PHE A 117 11.55 -5.69 7.80
C PHE A 117 12.08 -4.92 6.56
N SER A 118 11.62 -3.68 6.32
CA SER A 118 12.20 -2.86 5.25
C SER A 118 13.58 -2.31 5.60
N TYR A 119 13.84 -2.03 6.88
CA TYR A 119 15.14 -1.57 7.40
C TYR A 119 15.35 -2.08 8.82
N ARG A 120 16.61 -2.30 9.22
CA ARG A 120 16.93 -2.77 10.57
C ARG A 120 16.32 -1.90 11.69
N VAL A 121 16.34 -0.58 11.50
CA VAL A 121 15.78 0.39 12.46
C VAL A 121 14.26 0.27 12.63
N ASN A 122 13.54 -0.28 11.64
CA ASN A 122 12.09 -0.39 11.66
C ASN A 122 11.60 -1.51 12.57
N THR A 123 12.39 -2.57 12.75
CA THR A 123 11.98 -3.76 13.49
C THR A 123 11.56 -3.41 14.91
N GLY A 124 12.45 -2.80 15.70
CA GLY A 124 12.16 -2.48 17.11
C GLY A 124 10.93 -1.59 17.28
N ILE A 125 10.79 -0.55 16.46
CA ILE A 125 9.64 0.36 16.50
C ILE A 125 8.34 -0.37 16.14
N SER A 126 8.38 -1.25 15.14
CA SER A 126 7.18 -1.97 14.68
C SER A 126 6.73 -3.00 15.71
N PHE A 127 7.66 -3.70 16.35
CA PHE A 127 7.35 -4.61 17.46
C PHE A 127 6.83 -3.85 18.69
N LYS A 128 7.33 -2.64 18.95
CA LYS A 128 6.79 -1.79 20.02
C LYS A 128 5.33 -1.41 19.77
N VAL A 129 4.95 -1.12 18.52
CA VAL A 129 3.54 -0.90 18.14
C VAL A 129 2.71 -2.16 18.44
N TYR A 130 3.17 -3.33 17.98
CA TYR A 130 2.47 -4.60 18.22
C TYR A 130 2.26 -4.87 19.71
N GLN A 131 3.32 -4.75 20.51
CA GLN A 131 3.26 -4.96 21.96
C GLN A 131 2.31 -3.97 22.63
N THR A 132 2.38 -2.68 22.25
CA THR A 132 1.49 -1.64 22.79
C THR A 132 0.02 -1.98 22.55
N LEU A 133 -0.35 -2.37 21.33
CA LEU A 133 -1.74 -2.70 21.00
C LEU A 133 -2.21 -3.97 21.71
N LYS A 134 -1.32 -4.97 21.82
CA LYS A 134 -1.59 -6.22 22.54
C LYS A 134 -1.83 -5.98 24.04
N GLU A 135 -0.97 -5.20 24.70
CA GLU A 135 -1.09 -4.87 26.12
C GLU A 135 -2.34 -4.02 26.42
N SER A 136 -2.66 -3.09 25.52
CA SER A 136 -3.85 -2.25 25.64
C SER A 136 -5.15 -2.95 25.21
N LYS A 137 -5.09 -4.23 24.81
CA LYS A 137 -6.25 -5.06 24.43
C LYS A 137 -7.19 -4.38 23.43
N VAL A 138 -6.61 -3.63 22.48
CA VAL A 138 -7.40 -2.96 21.45
C VAL A 138 -7.81 -3.94 20.34
N ARG A 139 -8.83 -3.56 19.56
CA ARG A 139 -9.43 -4.45 18.56
C ARG A 139 -8.61 -4.57 17.27
N GLN A 140 -7.74 -3.59 16.99
CA GLN A 140 -6.95 -3.55 15.77
C GLN A 140 -5.88 -4.63 15.76
N LYS A 141 -5.66 -5.21 14.58
CA LYS A 141 -4.69 -6.31 14.40
C LYS A 141 -3.47 -5.81 13.65
N VAL A 142 -2.29 -6.32 14.00
CA VAL A 142 -1.03 -5.93 13.35
C VAL A 142 -0.63 -6.98 12.32
N LEU A 143 -0.23 -6.50 11.14
CA LEU A 143 0.40 -7.26 10.08
C LEU A 143 1.77 -6.65 9.77
N PHE A 144 2.68 -7.50 9.30
CA PHE A 144 3.99 -7.07 8.82
C PHE A 144 4.17 -7.43 7.35
N PHE A 145 4.75 -6.52 6.57
CA PHE A 145 5.19 -6.86 5.21
C PHE A 145 6.25 -7.94 5.27
N HIS A 146 6.09 -9.00 4.49
CA HIS A 146 7.09 -10.06 4.40
C HIS A 146 8.37 -9.52 3.71
N PRO A 147 9.59 -9.77 4.24
CA PRO A 147 10.82 -9.21 3.68
C PRO A 147 11.10 -9.66 2.24
N ARG A 148 10.78 -10.92 1.89
CA ARG A 148 10.94 -11.40 0.50
C ARG A 148 9.98 -10.70 -0.47
N TYR A 149 8.75 -10.43 -0.03
CA TYR A 149 7.78 -9.70 -0.85
C TYR A 149 8.29 -8.28 -1.15
N LEU A 150 8.77 -7.57 -0.12
CA LEU A 150 9.36 -6.24 -0.31
C LEU A 150 10.55 -6.24 -1.28
N ARG A 151 11.40 -7.27 -1.21
CA ARG A 151 12.53 -7.45 -2.15
C ARG A 151 12.05 -7.64 -3.58
N HIS A 152 11.11 -8.57 -3.81
CA HIS A 152 10.59 -8.87 -5.14
C HIS A 152 9.85 -7.68 -5.74
N LEU A 153 9.08 -6.98 -4.91
CA LEU A 153 8.38 -5.77 -5.32
C LEU A 153 9.35 -4.67 -5.76
N ALA A 154 10.43 -4.45 -5.01
CA ALA A 154 11.47 -3.49 -5.38
C ALA A 154 12.17 -3.89 -6.70
N LEU A 155 12.47 -5.18 -6.89
CA LEU A 155 13.07 -5.68 -8.14
C LEU A 155 12.12 -5.50 -9.33
N PHE A 156 10.85 -5.87 -9.18
CA PHE A 156 9.84 -5.71 -10.22
C PHE A 156 9.75 -4.25 -10.69
N TRP A 157 9.54 -3.32 -9.77
CA TRP A 157 9.42 -1.90 -10.11
C TRP A 157 10.71 -1.30 -10.69
N LYS A 158 11.88 -1.84 -10.30
CA LYS A 158 13.15 -1.47 -10.92
C LYS A 158 13.20 -1.85 -12.40
N THR A 159 12.65 -3.01 -12.80
CA THR A 159 12.55 -3.40 -14.22
C THR A 159 11.63 -2.48 -15.02
N LYS A 160 10.68 -1.82 -14.34
CA LYS A 160 9.77 -0.82 -14.93
C LYS A 160 10.31 0.62 -14.83
N GLY A 161 11.59 0.80 -14.50
CA GLY A 161 12.25 2.11 -14.48
C GLY A 161 12.07 2.93 -13.20
N VAL A 162 11.43 2.38 -12.18
CA VAL A 162 11.35 2.98 -10.83
C VAL A 162 12.59 2.54 -10.04
N THR A 163 13.63 3.36 -10.09
CA THR A 163 14.95 3.10 -9.52
C THR A 163 15.19 3.84 -8.19
N ALA A 164 14.12 4.20 -7.49
CA ALA A 164 14.18 4.88 -6.21
C ALA A 164 14.91 4.04 -5.15
N TYR A 165 15.50 4.71 -4.15
CA TYR A 165 16.07 4.02 -2.99
C TYR A 165 15.01 3.19 -2.24
N ARG A 166 13.78 3.70 -2.18
CA ARG A 166 12.63 3.00 -1.61
C ARG A 166 11.37 3.34 -2.39
N LEU A 167 10.52 2.35 -2.63
CA LEU A 167 9.16 2.57 -3.13
C LEU A 167 8.34 3.35 -2.09
N SER A 168 7.44 4.22 -2.54
CA SER A 168 6.47 4.84 -1.63
C SER A 168 5.53 3.80 -1.02
N THR A 169 4.97 4.12 0.15
CA THR A 169 3.88 3.34 0.75
C THR A 169 2.71 3.17 -0.22
N GLY A 170 2.38 4.24 -0.96
CA GLY A 170 1.29 4.23 -1.93
C GLY A 170 1.51 3.18 -3.02
N LEU A 171 2.71 3.13 -3.62
CA LEU A 171 3.03 2.14 -4.64
C LEU A 171 3.01 0.71 -4.08
N MET A 172 3.49 0.52 -2.84
CA MET A 172 3.44 -0.79 -2.18
C MET A 172 2.02 -1.30 -2.00
N ILE A 173 1.10 -0.44 -1.56
CA ILE A 173 -0.32 -0.80 -1.38
C ILE A 173 -1.05 -0.95 -2.71
N ALA A 174 -0.77 -0.09 -3.70
CA ALA A 174 -1.33 -0.23 -5.04
C ALA A 174 -0.95 -1.58 -5.67
N SER A 175 0.30 -2.02 -5.49
CA SER A 175 0.77 -3.32 -6.00
C SER A 175 0.04 -4.50 -5.32
N ILE A 176 -0.09 -4.47 -3.99
CA ILE A 176 -0.90 -5.47 -3.26
C ILE A 176 -2.34 -5.49 -3.78
N ALA A 177 -2.96 -4.32 -3.97
CA ALA A 177 -4.33 -4.24 -4.44
C ALA A 177 -4.50 -4.84 -5.85
N ILE A 178 -3.55 -4.58 -6.75
CA ILE A 178 -3.55 -5.16 -8.12
C ILE A 178 -3.41 -6.69 -8.07
N GLU A 179 -2.63 -7.23 -7.14
CA GLU A 179 -2.41 -8.68 -7.00
C GLU A 179 -3.58 -9.45 -6.35
N LEU A 180 -4.46 -8.75 -5.63
CA LEU A 180 -5.50 -9.35 -4.78
C LEU A 180 -6.94 -8.99 -5.18
N CYS A 181 -7.15 -7.84 -5.82
CA CYS A 181 -8.49 -7.31 -6.10
C CYS A 181 -8.81 -7.39 -7.59
N GLU A 182 -10.06 -7.72 -7.91
CA GLU A 182 -10.57 -7.69 -9.28
C GLU A 182 -10.64 -6.27 -9.84
N ASN A 183 -11.02 -5.30 -9.00
CA ASN A 183 -11.16 -3.90 -9.37
C ASN A 183 -10.41 -3.01 -8.39
N VAL A 184 -9.50 -2.18 -8.90
CA VAL A 184 -8.69 -1.26 -8.08
C VAL A 184 -8.98 0.19 -8.45
N LYS A 185 -9.41 0.98 -7.47
CA LYS A 185 -9.56 2.44 -7.57
C LYS A 185 -8.55 3.12 -6.67
N LEU A 186 -7.79 4.06 -7.20
CA LEU A 186 -6.77 4.81 -6.47
C LEU A 186 -7.19 6.27 -6.34
N TYR A 187 -7.14 6.78 -5.12
CA TYR A 187 -7.48 8.15 -4.75
C TYR A 187 -6.24 8.84 -4.16
N GLY A 188 -6.10 10.15 -4.38
CA GLY A 188 -4.97 10.93 -3.85
C GLY A 188 -3.59 10.53 -4.38
N PHE A 189 -3.53 9.74 -5.46
CA PHE A 189 -2.28 9.30 -6.07
C PHE A 189 -1.76 10.38 -7.03
N TRP A 190 -1.38 11.53 -6.48
CA TRP A 190 -0.96 12.72 -7.23
C TRP A 190 0.27 13.37 -6.59
N PRO A 191 1.48 13.19 -7.15
CA PRO A 191 2.72 13.62 -6.52
C PRO A 191 3.14 15.05 -6.90
N PHE A 192 2.23 15.88 -7.40
CA PHE A 192 2.52 17.22 -7.90
C PHE A 192 1.89 18.30 -7.03
N SER A 193 2.53 19.46 -6.94
CA SER A 193 2.10 20.58 -6.10
C SER A 193 0.99 21.45 -6.71
N LYS A 194 0.43 21.04 -7.85
CA LYS A 194 -0.66 21.73 -8.54
C LYS A 194 -1.63 20.75 -9.15
N THR A 195 -2.90 21.12 -9.29
CA THR A 195 -3.87 20.39 -10.11
C THR A 195 -3.53 20.54 -11.61
N VAL A 196 -4.28 19.83 -12.46
CA VAL A 196 -4.21 19.99 -13.92
C VAL A 196 -4.53 21.43 -14.33
N GLU A 197 -5.47 22.08 -13.64
CA GLU A 197 -5.88 23.48 -13.82
C GLU A 197 -4.91 24.48 -13.17
N LYS A 198 -3.72 24.02 -12.75
CA LYS A 198 -2.65 24.82 -12.13
C LYS A 198 -3.00 25.41 -10.76
N ILE A 199 -4.04 24.91 -10.10
CA ILE A 199 -4.41 25.32 -8.74
C ILE A 199 -3.37 24.76 -7.76
N PRO A 200 -2.75 25.57 -6.88
CA PRO A 200 -1.82 25.08 -5.87
C PRO A 200 -2.44 24.01 -4.96
N LEU A 201 -1.67 22.96 -4.68
CA LEU A 201 -2.04 21.85 -3.80
C LEU A 201 -0.97 21.64 -2.72
N SER A 202 -1.44 21.35 -1.51
CA SER A 202 -0.57 20.82 -0.45
C SER A 202 -0.14 19.38 -0.77
N HIS A 203 1.01 18.98 -0.22
CA HIS A 203 1.52 17.63 -0.44
C HIS A 203 0.62 16.52 0.11
N HIS A 204 0.02 16.74 1.28
CA HIS A 204 -1.04 15.89 1.81
C HIS A 204 -2.35 16.68 1.84
N TYR A 205 -3.48 15.98 1.87
CA TYR A 205 -4.80 16.62 2.04
C TYR A 205 -4.99 17.26 3.43
N TYR A 206 -4.08 16.98 4.39
CA TYR A 206 -4.17 17.44 5.78
C TYR A 206 -2.97 18.27 6.24
N ASP A 207 -1.87 18.31 5.49
CA ASP A 207 -0.71 19.17 5.75
C ASP A 207 0.19 19.30 4.51
N ASN A 208 1.23 20.14 4.57
CA ASN A 208 2.20 20.30 3.49
C ASN A 208 3.59 19.72 3.81
N LYS A 209 3.65 18.61 4.56
CA LYS A 209 4.94 17.98 4.92
C LYS A 209 5.50 17.16 3.77
N LEU A 210 6.59 17.62 3.19
CA LEU A 210 7.27 16.94 2.09
C LEU A 210 8.01 15.67 2.54
N PRO A 211 8.14 14.66 1.66
CA PRO A 211 8.95 13.49 1.96
C PRO A 211 10.43 13.85 1.97
N LYS A 212 11.25 12.98 2.59
CA LYS A 212 12.70 13.12 2.53
C LYS A 212 13.18 13.10 1.07
N ARG A 213 13.89 14.14 0.65
CA ARG A 213 14.42 14.27 -0.71
C ARG A 213 15.30 13.06 -1.06
N GLY A 214 15.12 12.53 -2.27
CA GLY A 214 15.92 11.41 -2.80
C GLY A 214 15.52 10.02 -2.33
N PHE A 215 14.52 9.87 -1.44
CA PHE A 215 14.07 8.56 -0.98
C PHE A 215 13.16 7.85 -1.97
N HIS A 216 12.25 8.59 -2.60
CA HIS A 216 11.20 8.11 -3.49
C HIS A 216 11.30 8.77 -4.87
N GLN A 217 10.77 8.11 -5.90
CA GLN A 217 10.61 8.68 -7.24
C GLN A 217 9.11 8.83 -7.56
N MET A 218 8.34 9.47 -6.68
CA MET A 218 6.87 9.49 -6.76
C MET A 218 6.32 9.92 -8.14
N PRO A 219 6.90 10.89 -8.88
CA PRO A 219 6.46 11.18 -10.25
C PRO A 219 6.60 10.00 -11.22
N LYS A 220 7.66 9.18 -11.08
CA LYS A 220 7.80 7.94 -11.86
C LYS A 220 6.82 6.87 -11.41
N GLU A 221 6.60 6.73 -10.11
CA GLU A 221 5.59 5.81 -9.58
C GLU A 221 4.19 6.16 -10.08
N TYR A 222 3.86 7.46 -10.12
CA TYR A 222 2.63 7.97 -10.73
C TYR A 222 2.54 7.64 -12.22
N SER A 223 3.62 7.84 -12.98
CA SER A 223 3.65 7.50 -14.40
C SER A 223 3.34 6.01 -14.64
N GLN A 224 3.83 5.12 -13.77
CA GLN A 224 3.48 3.69 -13.84
C GLN A 224 1.99 3.45 -13.57
N MET A 225 1.43 4.06 -12.53
CA MET A 225 -0.01 3.94 -12.24
C MET A 225 -0.87 4.55 -13.35
N LEU A 226 -0.41 5.61 -14.01
CA LEU A 226 -1.09 6.23 -15.14
C LEU A 226 -1.10 5.30 -16.36
N GLN A 227 0.02 4.62 -16.65
CA GLN A 227 0.07 3.61 -17.71
C GLN A 227 -0.90 2.45 -17.44
N LEU A 228 -0.93 1.95 -16.21
CA LEU A 228 -1.90 0.92 -15.79
C LEU A 228 -3.34 1.43 -15.87
N HIS A 229 -3.57 2.72 -15.61
CA HIS A 229 -4.88 3.33 -15.75
C HIS A 229 -5.35 3.38 -17.20
N MET A 230 -4.48 3.80 -18.11
CA MET A 230 -4.77 3.81 -19.54
C MET A 230 -4.99 2.40 -20.10
N GLY A 231 -4.32 1.39 -19.52
CA GLY A 231 -4.51 -0.02 -19.86
C GLY A 231 -5.70 -0.70 -19.19
N GLY A 232 -6.50 0.02 -18.40
CA GLY A 232 -7.70 -0.53 -17.75
C GLY A 232 -7.44 -1.43 -16.52
N VAL A 233 -6.19 -1.53 -16.05
CA VAL A 233 -5.82 -2.36 -14.89
C VAL A 233 -6.19 -1.69 -13.56
N VAL A 234 -6.08 -0.36 -13.49
CA VAL A 234 -6.48 0.44 -12.31
C VAL A 234 -7.31 1.65 -12.73
N LYS A 235 -8.13 2.19 -11.83
CA LYS A 235 -8.80 3.47 -12.04
C LYS A 235 -8.19 4.54 -11.15
N LEU A 236 -7.40 5.43 -11.74
CA LEU A 236 -6.97 6.66 -11.06
C LEU A 236 -8.15 7.64 -10.99
N HIS A 237 -8.39 8.20 -9.80
CA HIS A 237 -9.37 9.27 -9.60
C HIS A 237 -8.67 10.62 -9.47
N PHE A 238 -8.99 11.55 -10.36
CA PHE A 238 -8.32 12.85 -10.48
C PHE A 238 -9.14 14.04 -9.98
N GLY A 239 -10.44 13.86 -9.72
CA GLY A 239 -11.38 14.96 -9.51
C GLY A 239 -12.15 14.88 -8.21
N LYS A 240 -13.27 15.60 -8.14
CA LYS A 240 -14.27 15.43 -7.09
C LYS A 240 -15.05 14.15 -7.36
N CYS A 241 -15.42 13.45 -6.29
CA CYS A 241 -16.41 12.38 -6.39
C CYS A 241 -17.80 12.99 -6.57
N GLU A 242 -18.63 12.36 -7.39
CA GLU A 242 -20.06 12.61 -7.37
C GLU A 242 -20.61 12.10 -6.04
N MET A 243 -21.46 12.90 -5.40
CA MET A 243 -22.24 12.43 -4.26
C MET A 243 -23.21 11.36 -4.79
N PRO A 244 -23.26 10.17 -4.17
CA PRO A 244 -24.24 9.16 -4.54
C PRO A 244 -25.68 9.64 -4.32
#